data_AF-A0A931SIA0-F1
#
_entry.id   AF-A0A931SIA0-F1
#
_cell.length_a   1.000
_cell.length_b   1.000
_cell.length_c   1.000
_cell.angle_alpha   90.00
_cell.angle_beta   90.00
_cell.angle_gamma   90.00
#
_symmetry.space_group_name_H-M   'P 1'
#
loop_
_entity.id
_entity.type
_entity.pdbx_description
1 polymer ?
#
loop_
_entity_poly.entity_id
_entity_poly.type
_entity_poly.pdbx_seq_one_letter_code
_entity_poly.pdbx_strand_id
1 'polypeptide(L)'
;MIARSLQAKILVFAVFFVGIAAGVLIANFYDARLADGPRPEAANDRAQRQQRAQRDITKFWDYLGLDEPQREQARKVGEETQEAFRNLRQETQPRFQAIEDGSRSKIRALLNDEQRAKYDEFRRQRDERMRNRNRDRKNGDAGRDSSPKPN
;
A
#
# COMPACT_ATOMS: atom_id res chain seq x y z
N MET A 1 -27.46 31.21 14.57
CA MET A 1 -26.31 31.05 13.64
C MET A 1 -25.45 29.81 13.91
N ILE A 2 -25.56 29.11 15.05
CA ILE A 2 -24.73 27.94 15.40
C ILE A 2 -25.12 26.66 14.64
N ALA A 3 -26.39 26.49 14.26
CA ALA A 3 -26.86 25.27 13.57
C ALA A 3 -26.35 25.12 12.12
N ARG A 4 -26.09 26.23 11.40
CA ARG A 4 -25.62 26.19 10.00
C ARG A 4 -24.16 25.76 9.86
N SER A 5 -23.30 26.09 10.83
CA SER A 5 -21.89 25.67 10.81
C SER A 5 -21.71 24.19 11.15
N LEU A 6 -22.61 23.63 11.96
CA LEU A 6 -22.64 22.20 12.26
C LEU A 6 -23.10 21.38 11.05
N GLN A 7 -24.12 21.85 10.32
CA GLN A 7 -24.55 21.24 9.05
C GLN A 7 -23.46 21.28 7.97
N ALA A 8 -22.74 22.41 7.85
CA ALA A 8 -21.63 22.53 6.90
C ALA A 8 -20.47 21.57 7.24
N LYS A 9 -20.12 21.43 8.52
CA LYS A 9 -19.09 20.47 8.97
C LYS A 9 -19.50 19.03 8.70
N ILE A 10 -20.75 18.68 9.02
CA ILE A 10 -21.28 17.33 8.74
C ILE A 10 -21.27 17.03 7.24
N LEU A 11 -21.61 18.00 6.39
CA LEU A 11 -21.53 17.84 4.94
C LEU A 11 -20.10 17.62 4.44
N VAL A 12 -19.12 18.38 4.95
CA VAL A 12 -17.71 18.18 4.59
C VAL A 12 -17.21 16.80 5.03
N PHE A 13 -17.55 16.37 6.25
CA PHE A 13 -17.21 15.03 6.72
C PHE A 13 -17.91 13.95 5.88
N ALA A 14 -19.18 14.11 5.54
CA ALA A 14 -19.90 13.16 4.71
C ALA A 14 -19.28 13.01 3.32
N VAL A 15 -18.91 14.11 2.66
CA VAL A 15 -18.23 14.09 1.36
C VAL A 15 -16.85 13.42 1.47
N PHE A 16 -16.11 13.68 2.54
CA PHE A 16 -14.82 13.06 2.80
C PHE A 16 -14.94 11.53 2.98
N PHE A 17 -15.91 11.07 3.77
CA PHE A 17 -16.15 9.64 3.98
C PHE A 17 -16.68 8.94 2.72
N VAL A 18 -17.51 9.61 1.91
CA VAL A 18 -17.95 9.09 0.61
C VAL A 18 -16.76 8.99 -0.36
N GLY A 19 -15.83 9.95 -0.34
CA GLY A 19 -14.58 9.88 -1.10
C GLY A 19 -13.68 8.71 -0.68
N ILE A 20 -13.52 8.48 0.63
CA ILE A 20 -12.76 7.32 1.15
C ILE A 20 -13.44 6.01 0.77
N ALA A 21 -14.76 5.91 0.97
CA ALA A 21 -15.52 4.70 0.63
C ALA A 21 -15.45 4.39 -0.87
N ALA A 22 -15.57 5.41 -1.73
CA ALA A 22 -15.41 5.26 -3.17
C ALA A 22 -13.99 4.83 -3.53
N GLY A 23 -12.95 5.41 -2.90
CA GLY A 23 -11.56 5.02 -3.11
C GLY A 23 -11.27 3.57 -2.72
N VAL A 24 -11.80 3.10 -1.59
CA VAL A 24 -11.68 1.72 -1.13
C VAL A 24 -12.39 0.75 -2.08
N LEU A 25 -13.60 1.09 -2.53
CA LEU A 25 -14.37 0.27 -3.47
C LEU A 25 -13.68 0.17 -4.84
N ILE A 26 -13.13 1.28 -5.34
CA ILE A 26 -12.38 1.30 -6.60
C ILE A 26 -11.11 0.44 -6.47
N ALA A 27 -10.31 0.63 -5.41
CA ALA A 27 -9.10 -0.16 -5.19
C ALA A 27 -9.40 -1.68 -5.15
N ASN A 28 -10.48 -2.07 -4.47
CA ASN A 28 -10.87 -3.47 -4.36
C ASN A 28 -11.43 -4.05 -5.67
N PHE A 29 -12.13 -3.24 -6.48
CA PHE A 29 -12.66 -3.65 -7.79
C PHE A 29 -11.57 -3.80 -8.85
N TYR A 30 -10.51 -2.99 -8.78
CA TYR A 30 -9.33 -3.12 -9.64
C TYR A 30 -8.52 -4.39 -9.31
N ASP A 31 -8.35 -4.72 -8.02
CA ASP A 31 -7.68 -5.97 -7.61
C ASP A 31 -8.47 -7.21 -8.05
N ALA A 32 -9.81 -7.15 -8.05
CA ALA A 32 -10.66 -8.26 -8.50
C ALA A 32 -10.63 -8.50 -10.02
N ARG A 33 -10.40 -7.47 -10.85
CA ARG A 33 -10.32 -7.62 -12.32
C ARG A 33 -8.93 -7.91 -12.88
N LEU A 34 -7.85 -7.70 -12.10
CA LEU A 34 -6.47 -7.91 -12.53
C LEU A 34 -5.89 -9.28 -12.14
N ALA A 35 -6.71 -10.16 -11.56
CA ALA A 35 -6.31 -11.50 -11.15
C ALA A 35 -6.33 -12.55 -12.29
N ASP A 36 -6.96 -12.25 -13.44
CA ASP A 36 -7.23 -13.23 -14.52
C ASP A 36 -6.39 -13.07 -15.81
N GLY A 37 -5.25 -12.37 -15.77
CA GLY A 37 -4.40 -12.16 -16.96
C GLY A 37 -2.98 -12.74 -16.85
N PRO A 38 -2.44 -13.41 -17.90
CA PRO A 38 -1.06 -13.89 -17.91
C PRO A 38 -0.07 -12.69 -17.97
N ARG A 39 0.92 -12.66 -17.07
CA ARG A 39 1.85 -11.51 -16.90
C ARG A 39 3.22 -11.74 -17.57
N PRO A 40 3.65 -10.90 -18.53
CA PRO A 40 5.04 -10.80 -18.96
C PRO A 40 5.81 -9.69 -18.20
N GLU A 41 7.08 -9.98 -17.88
CA GLU A 41 8.19 -9.06 -17.57
C GLU A 41 8.03 -7.98 -16.48
N ALA A 42 8.42 -8.35 -15.25
CA ALA A 42 8.34 -7.55 -14.03
C ALA A 42 9.19 -6.26 -13.97
N ALA A 43 10.13 -6.03 -14.91
CA ALA A 43 10.96 -4.81 -14.94
C ALA A 43 10.19 -3.58 -15.46
N ASN A 44 9.23 -3.80 -16.35
CA ASN A 44 8.36 -2.74 -16.85
C ASN A 44 7.31 -2.34 -15.80
N ASP A 45 6.94 -3.22 -14.88
CA ASP A 45 5.79 -3.02 -14.00
C ASP A 45 5.96 -1.96 -12.91
N ARG A 46 7.16 -1.65 -12.39
CA ARG A 46 7.32 -0.63 -11.33
C ARG A 46 7.45 0.77 -11.87
N ALA A 47 8.31 0.96 -12.86
CA ALA A 47 8.39 2.22 -13.59
C ALA A 47 7.03 2.52 -14.23
N GLN A 48 6.37 1.51 -14.83
CA GLN A 48 4.99 1.70 -15.29
C GLN A 48 4.01 1.95 -14.14
N ARG A 49 4.09 1.30 -12.97
CA ARG A 49 3.20 1.61 -11.84
C ARG A 49 3.39 3.01 -11.29
N GLN A 50 4.62 3.48 -11.14
CA GLN A 50 4.92 4.84 -10.70
C GLN A 50 4.53 5.86 -11.78
N GLN A 51 4.82 5.59 -13.05
CA GLN A 51 4.37 6.42 -14.17
C GLN A 51 2.84 6.40 -14.34
N ARG A 52 2.17 5.30 -14.02
CA ARG A 52 0.70 5.20 -14.00
C ARG A 52 0.15 6.02 -12.85
N ALA A 53 0.64 5.83 -11.63
CA ALA A 53 0.23 6.63 -10.47
C ALA A 53 0.48 8.14 -10.67
N GLN A 54 1.62 8.53 -11.24
CA GLN A 54 1.90 9.92 -11.61
C GLN A 54 0.94 10.41 -12.69
N ARG A 55 0.72 9.63 -13.76
CA ARG A 55 -0.27 9.98 -14.81
C ARG A 55 -1.68 10.10 -14.25
N ASP A 56 -2.07 9.24 -13.32
CA ASP A 56 -3.40 9.23 -12.73
C ASP A 56 -3.60 10.45 -11.82
N ILE A 57 -2.56 10.84 -11.06
CA ILE A 57 -2.55 12.08 -10.28
C ILE A 57 -2.58 13.31 -11.18
N THR A 58 -1.78 13.35 -12.25
CA THR A 58 -1.78 14.48 -13.20
C THR A 58 -3.14 14.62 -13.89
N LYS A 59 -3.73 13.51 -14.37
CA LYS A 59 -5.10 13.51 -14.94
C LYS A 59 -6.14 13.99 -13.94
N PHE A 60 -5.99 13.62 -12.67
CA PHE A 60 -6.89 14.07 -11.61
C PHE A 60 -6.76 15.59 -11.38
N TRP A 61 -5.55 16.14 -11.38
CA TRP A 61 -5.33 17.58 -11.28
C TRP A 61 -5.83 18.34 -12.51
N ASP A 62 -5.64 17.79 -13.70
CA ASP A 62 -6.17 18.35 -14.96
C ASP A 62 -7.70 18.35 -14.95
N TYR A 63 -8.32 17.26 -14.49
CA TYR A 63 -9.78 17.15 -14.33
C TYR A 63 -10.34 18.19 -13.35
N LEU A 64 -9.60 18.48 -12.27
CA LEU A 64 -9.97 19.52 -11.31
C LEU A 64 -9.63 20.94 -11.77
N GLY A 65 -8.93 21.10 -12.90
CA GLY A 65 -8.52 22.40 -13.41
C GLY A 65 -7.52 23.13 -12.51
N LEU A 66 -6.66 22.40 -11.80
CA LEU A 66 -5.70 23.03 -10.87
C LEU A 66 -4.64 23.84 -11.61
N ASP A 67 -4.39 25.05 -11.12
CA ASP A 67 -3.25 25.88 -11.53
C ASP A 67 -1.91 25.37 -10.94
N GLU A 68 -0.79 25.91 -11.42
CA GLU A 68 0.55 25.43 -11.02
C GLU A 68 0.81 25.60 -9.50
N PRO A 69 0.49 26.75 -8.86
CA PRO A 69 0.59 26.89 -7.42
C PRO A 69 -0.25 25.86 -6.64
N GLN A 70 -1.47 25.55 -7.10
CA GLN A 70 -2.33 24.55 -6.47
C GLN A 70 -1.76 23.13 -6.63
N ARG A 71 -1.16 22.80 -7.77
CA ARG A 71 -0.50 21.50 -8.01
C ARG A 71 0.70 21.32 -7.08
N GLU A 72 1.49 22.36 -6.87
CA GLU A 72 2.62 22.33 -5.94
C GLU A 72 2.15 22.07 -4.50
N GLN A 73 1.10 22.77 -4.06
CA GLN A 73 0.49 22.54 -2.76
C GLN A 73 -0.07 21.11 -2.62
N ALA A 74 -0.73 20.58 -3.66
CA ALA A 74 -1.25 19.22 -3.66
C ALA A 74 -0.15 18.15 -3.57
N ARG A 75 1.00 18.37 -4.23
CA ARG A 75 2.19 17.50 -4.10
C ARG A 75 2.68 17.47 -2.66
N LYS A 76 2.84 18.65 -2.06
CA LYS A 76 3.30 18.78 -0.68
C LYS A 76 2.38 18.05 0.30
N VAL A 77 1.07 18.22 0.17
CA VAL A 77 0.08 17.48 1.00
C VAL A 77 0.23 15.97 0.81
N GLY A 78 0.43 15.50 -0.43
CA GLY A 78 0.65 14.08 -0.71
C GLY A 78 1.92 13.53 -0.06
N GLU A 79 3.02 14.29 -0.09
CA GLU A 79 4.30 13.92 0.52
C GLU A 79 4.21 13.85 2.05
N GLU A 80 3.64 14.89 2.68
CA GLU A 80 3.39 14.94 4.13
C GLU A 80 2.50 13.77 4.57
N THR A 81 1.45 13.48 3.81
CA THR A 81 0.56 12.34 4.07
C THR A 81 1.31 11.02 3.97
N GLN A 82 2.13 10.84 2.93
CA GLN A 82 2.93 9.63 2.77
C GLN A 82 3.91 9.43 3.93
N GLU A 83 4.52 10.52 4.42
CA GLU A 83 5.40 10.49 5.58
C GLU A 83 4.64 10.13 6.87
N ALA A 84 3.49 10.74 7.10
CA ALA A 84 2.64 10.43 8.26
C ALA A 84 2.25 8.94 8.28
N PHE A 85 1.88 8.36 7.14
CA PHE A 85 1.60 6.93 7.03
C PHE A 85 2.84 6.06 7.26
N ARG A 86 4.02 6.47 6.79
CA ARG A 86 5.28 5.76 7.07
C ARG A 86 5.57 5.72 8.57
N ASN A 87 5.43 6.86 9.25
CA ASN A 87 5.67 6.97 10.68
C ASN A 87 4.66 6.14 11.49
N LEU A 88 3.37 6.25 11.16
CA LEU A 88 2.31 5.44 11.78
C LEU A 88 2.58 3.95 11.62
N ARG A 89 3.04 3.53 10.44
CA ARG A 89 3.39 2.13 10.20
C ARG A 89 4.57 1.70 11.06
N GLN A 90 5.61 2.51 11.20
CA GLN A 90 6.76 2.17 12.06
C GLN A 90 6.36 2.01 13.52
N GLU A 91 5.44 2.83 14.01
CA GLU A 91 4.94 2.75 15.39
C GLU A 91 4.03 1.53 15.61
N THR A 92 3.16 1.24 14.64
CA THR A 92 2.14 0.20 14.81
C THR A 92 2.62 -1.20 14.45
N GLN A 93 3.57 -1.33 13.52
CA GLN A 93 4.08 -2.61 13.05
C GLN A 93 4.59 -3.54 14.17
N PRO A 94 5.34 -3.08 15.19
CA PRO A 94 5.77 -3.91 16.31
C PRO A 94 4.59 -4.45 17.12
N ARG A 95 3.55 -3.64 17.31
CA ARG A 95 2.35 -4.03 18.07
C ARG A 95 1.58 -5.13 17.35
N PHE A 96 1.44 -5.02 16.03
CA PHE A 96 0.86 -6.08 15.20
C PHE A 96 1.67 -7.38 15.28
N GLN A 97 3.00 -7.29 15.17
CA GLN A 97 3.88 -8.45 15.28
C GLN A 97 3.74 -9.14 16.64
N ALA A 98 3.73 -8.39 17.73
CA ALA A 98 3.56 -8.94 19.07
C ALA A 98 2.23 -9.70 19.23
N ILE A 99 1.14 -9.18 18.67
CA ILE A 99 -0.17 -9.84 18.69
C ILE A 99 -0.13 -11.13 17.87
N GLU A 100 0.46 -11.10 16.68
CA GLU A 100 0.63 -12.29 15.84
C GLU A 100 1.46 -13.36 16.55
N ASP A 101 2.59 -13.00 17.14
CA ASP A 101 3.49 -13.93 17.84
C ASP A 101 2.86 -14.51 19.10
N GLY A 102 2.09 -13.71 19.84
CA GLY A 102 1.28 -14.16 20.96
C GLY A 102 0.21 -15.18 20.52
N SER A 103 -0.49 -14.90 19.42
CA SER A 103 -1.47 -15.83 18.83
C SER A 103 -0.82 -17.13 18.37
N ARG A 104 0.33 -17.06 17.69
CA ARG A 104 1.10 -18.22 17.23
C ARG A 104 1.53 -19.11 18.38
N SER A 105 2.01 -18.51 19.48
CA SER A 105 2.42 -19.24 20.69
C SER A 105 1.26 -19.98 21.33
N LYS A 106 0.09 -19.33 21.44
CA LYS A 106 -1.12 -19.95 21.98
C LYS A 106 -1.60 -21.12 21.13
N ILE A 107 -1.62 -20.96 19.80
CA ILE A 107 -1.98 -22.04 18.88
C ILE A 107 -1.01 -23.21 19.04
N ARG A 108 0.30 -22.95 19.06
CA ARG A 108 1.34 -23.99 19.22
C ARG A 108 1.17 -24.81 20.50
N ALA A 109 0.76 -24.17 21.60
CA ALA A 109 0.54 -24.83 22.88
C ALA A 109 -0.64 -25.83 22.88
N LEU A 110 -1.59 -25.69 21.95
CA LEU A 110 -2.74 -26.59 21.81
C LEU A 110 -2.44 -27.84 20.96
N LEU A 111 -1.32 -27.85 20.25
CA LEU A 111 -0.97 -28.90 19.30
C LEU A 111 -0.15 -30.00 19.98
N ASN A 112 -0.33 -31.25 19.55
CA ASN A 112 0.59 -32.34 19.89
C ASN A 112 1.90 -32.27 19.09
N ASP A 113 2.88 -33.13 19.38
CA ASP A 113 4.21 -33.09 18.74
C ASP A 113 4.17 -33.16 17.21
N GLU A 114 3.40 -34.09 16.65
CA GLU A 114 3.28 -34.25 15.20
C GLU A 114 2.64 -33.01 14.54
N GLN A 115 1.60 -32.46 15.18
CA GLN A 115 0.93 -31.26 14.72
C GLN A 115 1.81 -30.01 14.82
N ARG A 116 2.65 -29.91 15.88
CA ARG A 116 3.62 -28.82 16.04
C ARG A 116 4.63 -28.79 14.89
N ALA A 117 5.15 -29.96 14.51
CA ALA A 117 6.08 -30.07 13.37
C ALA A 117 5.43 -29.61 12.05
N LYS A 118 4.20 -30.06 11.77
CA LYS A 118 3.43 -29.63 10.58
C LYS A 118 3.14 -28.13 10.59
N TYR A 119 2.81 -27.57 11.75
CA TYR A 119 2.55 -26.14 11.91
C TYR A 119 3.79 -25.28 11.65
N ASP A 120 4.96 -25.68 12.16
CA ASP A 120 6.22 -24.96 11.94
C ASP A 120 6.63 -24.97 10.47
N GLU A 121 6.48 -26.12 9.80
CA GLU A 121 6.76 -26.22 8.38
C GLU A 121 5.82 -25.32 7.56
N PHE A 122 4.52 -25.34 7.86
CA PHE A 122 3.56 -24.44 7.20
C PHE A 122 3.95 -22.97 7.37
N ARG A 123 4.38 -22.57 8.58
CA ARG A 123 4.80 -21.19 8.85
C ARG A 123 6.08 -20.83 8.12
N ARG A 124 7.09 -21.70 8.15
CA ARG A 124 8.34 -21.51 7.41
C ARG A 124 8.08 -21.29 5.91
N GLN A 125 7.23 -22.11 5.30
CA GLN A 125 6.88 -21.96 3.89
C GLN A 125 6.16 -20.64 3.59
N ARG A 126 5.26 -20.18 4.48
CA ARG A 126 4.61 -18.87 4.30
C ARG A 126 5.62 -17.73 4.42
N ASP A 127 6.51 -17.78 5.40
CA ASP A 127 7.52 -16.75 5.62
C ASP A 127 8.53 -16.71 4.47
N GLU A 128 8.94 -17.85 3.94
CA GLU A 128 9.80 -17.95 2.75
C GLU A 128 9.10 -17.37 1.52
N ARG A 129 7.82 -17.68 1.29
CA ARG A 129 7.05 -17.08 0.19
C ARG A 129 6.96 -15.55 0.32
N MET A 130 6.81 -15.02 1.53
CA MET A 130 6.80 -13.57 1.77
C MET A 130 8.19 -12.94 1.59
N ARG A 131 9.24 -13.61 2.09
CA ARG A 131 10.64 -13.18 1.94
C ARG A 131 11.09 -13.20 0.49
N ASN A 132 10.74 -14.23 -0.28
CA ASN A 132 11.05 -14.31 -1.71
C ASN A 132 10.35 -13.19 -2.47
N ARG A 133 9.05 -12.96 -2.23
CA ARG A 133 8.36 -11.78 -2.78
C ARG A 133 9.06 -10.46 -2.43
N ASN A 134 9.66 -10.32 -1.25
CA ASN A 134 10.41 -9.13 -0.85
C ASN A 134 11.87 -9.09 -1.37
N ARG A 135 12.52 -10.23 -1.58
CA ARG A 135 13.85 -10.35 -2.17
C ARG A 135 13.83 -10.14 -3.67
N ASP A 136 12.86 -10.73 -4.36
CA ASP A 136 12.57 -10.44 -5.78
C ASP A 136 12.30 -8.94 -5.96
N ARG A 137 11.74 -8.29 -4.93
CA ARG A 137 11.57 -6.85 -4.91
C ARG A 137 12.87 -6.05 -4.70
N LYS A 138 13.87 -6.57 -3.98
CA LYS A 138 15.12 -5.88 -3.60
C LYS A 138 16.30 -6.19 -4.54
N ASN A 139 16.42 -7.40 -5.06
CA ASN A 139 17.51 -7.79 -5.96
C ASN A 139 17.38 -7.20 -7.37
N GLY A 140 16.16 -6.85 -7.80
CA GLY A 140 15.95 -6.09 -9.04
C GLY A 140 16.45 -4.63 -8.97
N ASP A 141 16.86 -4.15 -7.80
CA ASP A 141 17.33 -2.77 -7.55
C ASP A 141 18.86 -2.65 -7.69
N ALA A 142 19.61 -3.64 -7.17
CA ALA A 142 21.07 -3.60 -7.11
C ALA A 142 21.79 -3.93 -8.45
N GLY A 143 21.08 -4.45 -9.45
CA GLY A 143 21.67 -4.87 -10.73
C GLY A 143 21.70 -3.79 -11.83
N ARG A 144 21.18 -2.57 -11.58
CA ARG A 144 20.96 -1.55 -12.62
C ARG A 144 21.80 -0.27 -12.47
N ASP A 145 22.69 -0.20 -11.48
CA ASP A 145 23.57 0.96 -11.25
C ASP A 145 24.91 0.87 -12.02
N SER A 146 25.14 -0.23 -12.75
CA SER A 146 26.40 -0.52 -13.45
C SER A 146 26.36 -0.36 -14.97
N SER A 147 25.33 0.27 -15.54
CA SER A 147 25.27 0.55 -16.99
C SER A 147 25.79 1.97 -17.30
N PRO A 148 26.88 2.13 -18.08
CA PRO A 148 27.41 3.44 -18.46
C PRO A 148 26.39 4.21 -19.30
N LYS A 149 26.13 5.47 -18.94
CA LYS A 149 25.30 6.38 -19.75
C LYS A 149 26.00 6.63 -21.10
N PRO A 150 25.36 6.39 -22.25
CA PRO A 150 25.93 6.79 -23.54
C PRO A 150 25.85 8.32 -23.67
N ASN A 151 26.93 8.91 -24.18
CA ASN A 151 27.12 10.35 -24.43
C ASN A 151 26.06 10.94 -25.37
#